data_AF-A0ABD1RB59-F1
#
_entry.id   AF-A0ABD1RB59-F1
#
_cell.length_a   1.000
_cell.length_b   1.000
_cell.length_c   1.000
_cell.angle_alpha   90.00
_cell.angle_beta   90.00
_cell.angle_gamma   90.00
#
_symmetry.space_group_name_H-M   'P 1'
#
loop_
_entity.id
_entity.type
_entity.pdbx_description
1 polymer ?
#
loop_
_entity_poly.entity_id
_entity_poly.type
_entity_poly.pdbx_seq_one_letter_code
_entity_poly.pdbx_strand_id
1 'polypeptide(L)'
;MILLHSFAAAAVQGSGSPETRPNFSWKPILHYATSKVTPQQNIDEIRISFDVLRSLSPCNFLVFGLGHDSLMWASFNPRGTTLFLEEDPRWVQTVLKDAPGLSASTVNYRTKLSDADNLLSHYRTEPDCSPTQSFIRGNSKCRLALNMLQDEVYDKEWDIIMIDAPRGYFPDAPGRMSAIYSAAVMARNRKSPGVTHVYLHDVDRKVEKMYAETFLCKKHLVKAVGRLWHFEIPPATNMNSEFC
;
A
#
# COMPACT_ATOMS: atom_id res chain seq x y z
N MET A 1 -45.39 -17.11 52.46
CA MET A 1 -46.33 -16.04 52.06
C MET A 1 -45.84 -14.74 52.68
N ILE A 2 -44.91 -14.05 52.01
CA ILE A 2 -44.35 -12.76 52.44
C ILE A 2 -44.22 -11.89 51.18
N LEU A 3 -44.65 -10.63 51.36
CA LEU A 3 -45.04 -9.62 50.38
C LEU A 3 -43.98 -9.26 49.33
N LEU A 4 -44.43 -9.08 48.08
CA LEU A 4 -43.73 -8.25 47.10
C LEU A 4 -43.76 -6.78 47.54
N HIS A 5 -42.61 -6.18 47.80
CA HIS A 5 -42.43 -4.73 47.78
C HIS A 5 -41.87 -4.34 46.42
N SER A 6 -42.68 -3.58 45.68
CA SER A 6 -42.29 -2.93 44.43
C SER A 6 -41.36 -1.77 44.75
N PHE A 7 -40.11 -1.83 44.27
CA PHE A 7 -39.22 -0.68 44.22
C PHE A 7 -39.24 -0.13 42.80
N ALA A 8 -39.90 1.01 42.61
CA ALA A 8 -39.79 1.79 41.40
C ALA A 8 -38.41 2.47 41.39
N ALA A 9 -37.54 2.08 40.45
CA ALA A 9 -36.31 2.81 40.18
C ALA A 9 -36.64 3.98 39.24
N ALA A 10 -36.46 5.20 39.74
CA ALA A 10 -36.54 6.41 38.93
C ALA A 10 -35.42 6.44 37.89
N ALA A 11 -35.76 6.68 36.62
CA ALA A 11 -34.79 6.90 35.57
C ALA A 11 -34.18 8.30 35.73
N VAL A 12 -32.92 8.37 36.15
CA VAL A 12 -32.10 9.58 36.03
C VAL A 12 -31.63 9.67 34.58
N GLN A 13 -32.13 10.66 33.85
CA GLN A 13 -31.60 11.04 32.53
C GLN A 13 -30.20 11.65 32.70
N GLY A 14 -29.17 10.83 32.51
CA GLY A 14 -27.82 11.31 32.25
C GLY A 14 -27.66 11.60 30.77
N SER A 15 -27.63 12.88 30.40
CA SER A 15 -27.23 13.35 29.07
C SER A 15 -25.73 13.14 28.87
N GLY A 16 -25.32 11.91 28.55
CA GLY A 16 -24.00 11.60 28.04
C GLY A 16 -24.12 11.25 26.57
N SER A 17 -23.57 12.08 25.69
CA SER A 17 -23.26 11.67 24.31
C SER A 17 -22.47 10.36 24.36
N PRO A 18 -22.80 9.33 23.55
CA PRO A 18 -22.03 8.10 23.56
C PRO A 18 -20.62 8.45 23.08
N GLU A 19 -19.64 8.44 23.98
CA GLU A 19 -18.24 8.40 23.59
C GLU A 19 -18.08 7.20 22.64
N THR A 20 -17.81 7.50 21.37
CA THR A 20 -17.51 6.50 20.36
C THR A 20 -16.22 5.80 20.77
N ARG A 21 -16.33 4.70 21.52
CA ARG A 21 -15.20 3.81 21.79
C ARG A 21 -14.53 3.49 20.46
N PRO A 22 -13.19 3.53 20.36
CA PRO A 22 -12.51 3.05 19.17
C PRO A 22 -13.03 1.64 18.89
N ASN A 23 -13.54 1.41 17.68
CA ASN A 23 -14.10 0.13 17.30
C ASN A 23 -12.94 -0.86 17.14
N PHE A 24 -12.45 -1.37 18.27
CA PHE A 24 -11.32 -2.28 18.34
C PHE A 24 -11.74 -3.62 17.75
N SER A 25 -11.16 -3.99 16.62
CA SER A 25 -11.42 -5.28 15.98
C SER A 25 -10.49 -6.34 16.59
N TRP A 26 -11.06 -7.30 17.32
CA TRP A 26 -10.33 -8.47 17.84
C TRP A 26 -10.02 -9.51 16.75
N LYS A 27 -10.62 -9.38 15.57
CA LYS A 27 -10.51 -10.34 14.47
C LYS A 27 -9.07 -10.60 14.02
N PRO A 28 -8.21 -9.58 13.81
CA PRO A 28 -6.81 -9.80 13.42
C PRO A 28 -6.04 -10.56 14.50
N ILE A 29 -6.22 -10.20 15.78
CA ILE A 29 -5.55 -10.89 16.90
C ILE A 29 -5.93 -12.37 16.91
N LEU A 30 -7.24 -12.67 16.87
CA LEU A 30 -7.70 -14.06 16.83
C LEU A 30 -7.17 -14.79 15.60
N HIS A 31 -7.21 -14.16 14.42
CA HIS A 31 -6.73 -14.73 13.17
C HIS A 31 -5.25 -15.10 13.25
N TYR A 32 -4.36 -14.16 13.59
CA TYR A 32 -2.92 -14.41 13.60
C TYR A 32 -2.45 -15.23 14.80
N ALA A 33 -3.16 -15.20 15.93
CA ALA A 33 -2.84 -16.06 17.08
C ALA A 33 -3.21 -17.54 16.84
N THR A 34 -4.13 -17.83 15.90
CA THR A 34 -4.64 -19.19 15.64
C THR A 34 -4.29 -19.73 14.25
N SER A 35 -3.86 -18.87 13.32
CA SER A 35 -3.43 -19.25 11.98
C SER A 35 -2.12 -20.05 12.02
N LYS A 36 -2.03 -21.05 11.15
CA LYS A 36 -0.78 -21.78 10.85
C LYS A 36 0.02 -21.13 9.72
N VAL A 37 -0.55 -20.11 9.07
CA VAL A 37 0.07 -19.39 7.96
C VAL A 37 0.55 -18.04 8.47
N THR A 38 1.84 -17.78 8.34
CA THR A 38 2.48 -16.52 8.72
C THR A 38 2.61 -15.59 7.51
N PRO A 39 2.62 -14.26 7.72
CA PRO A 39 3.02 -13.28 6.71
C PRO A 39 4.35 -13.60 6.04
N GLN A 40 4.52 -13.14 4.79
CA GLN A 40 5.79 -13.23 4.05
C GLN A 40 6.91 -12.38 4.67
N GLN A 41 6.54 -11.22 5.22
CA GLN A 41 7.46 -10.32 5.89
C GLN A 41 7.73 -10.79 7.32
N ASN A 42 8.99 -10.75 7.75
CA ASN A 42 9.33 -11.09 9.13
C ASN A 42 8.98 -9.95 10.11
N ILE A 43 9.10 -10.19 11.42
CA ILE A 43 8.71 -9.21 12.44
C ILE A 43 9.50 -7.88 12.33
N ASP A 44 10.78 -7.92 11.96
CA ASP A 44 11.61 -6.72 11.84
C ASP A 44 11.24 -5.90 10.60
N GLU A 45 10.93 -6.58 9.49
CA GLU A 45 10.38 -5.97 8.26
C GLU A 45 9.01 -5.33 8.54
N ILE A 46 8.11 -6.04 9.24
CA ILE A 46 6.78 -5.52 9.58
C ILE A 46 6.90 -4.30 10.50
N ARG A 47 7.82 -4.34 11.48
CA ARG A 47 7.95 -3.31 12.51
C ARG A 47 8.23 -1.92 11.93
N ILE A 48 9.06 -1.82 10.89
CA ILE A 48 9.39 -0.52 10.31
C ILE A 48 8.18 0.14 9.65
N SER A 49 7.33 -0.65 8.97
CA SER A 49 6.08 -0.16 8.38
C SER A 49 5.04 0.17 9.46
N PHE A 50 4.96 -0.68 10.50
CA PHE A 50 4.06 -0.48 11.64
C PHE A 50 4.36 0.80 12.41
N ASP A 51 5.63 1.11 12.68
CA ASP A 51 6.00 2.32 13.43
C ASP A 51 5.55 3.60 12.71
N VAL A 52 5.66 3.64 11.37
CA VAL A 52 5.15 4.76 10.55
C VAL A 52 3.62 4.77 10.52
N LEU A 53 2.96 3.64 10.26
CA LEU A 53 1.49 3.52 10.28
C LEU A 53 0.92 4.00 11.62
N ARG A 54 1.52 3.60 12.75
CA ARG A 54 1.09 4.03 14.08
C ARG A 54 1.20 5.55 14.27
N SER A 55 2.20 6.19 13.66
CA SER A 55 2.39 7.65 13.75
C SER A 55 1.44 8.44 12.86
N LEU A 56 1.03 7.87 11.72
CA LEU A 56 0.21 8.56 10.71
C LEU A 56 -1.28 8.22 10.77
N SER A 57 -1.66 7.08 11.38
CA SER A 57 -3.04 6.60 11.34
C SER A 57 -4.02 7.54 12.07
N PRO A 58 -5.21 7.84 11.48
CA PRO A 58 -5.70 7.35 10.19
C PRO A 58 -5.04 8.03 8.99
N CYS A 59 -4.61 7.25 8.01
CA CYS A 59 -3.97 7.76 6.78
C CYS A 59 -4.49 7.05 5.51
N ASN A 60 -4.04 7.50 4.34
CA ASN A 60 -4.24 6.80 3.07
C ASN A 60 -3.08 5.82 2.84
N PHE A 61 -3.37 4.52 2.87
CA PHE A 61 -2.41 3.44 2.70
C PHE A 61 -2.73 2.59 1.45
N LEU A 62 -1.86 2.63 0.45
CA LEU A 62 -1.96 1.79 -0.75
C LEU A 62 -1.03 0.58 -0.61
N VAL A 63 -1.53 -0.60 -0.94
CA VAL A 63 -0.73 -1.83 -0.94
C VAL A 63 -0.83 -2.47 -2.32
N PHE A 64 0.29 -2.58 -3.03
CA PHE A 64 0.40 -3.51 -4.14
C PHE A 64 0.66 -4.89 -3.54
N GLY A 65 -0.36 -5.75 -3.60
CA GLY A 65 -0.39 -7.10 -3.03
C GLY A 65 -1.60 -7.32 -2.15
N LEU A 66 -2.23 -8.48 -2.28
CA LEU A 66 -3.27 -8.95 -1.36
C LEU A 66 -2.90 -10.35 -0.87
N GLY A 67 -3.04 -10.62 0.42
CA GLY A 67 -2.61 -11.90 0.97
C GLY A 67 -2.87 -12.06 2.46
N HIS A 68 -2.10 -12.97 3.05
CA HIS A 68 -2.27 -13.37 4.44
C HIS A 68 -1.98 -12.25 5.44
N ASP A 69 -1.26 -11.21 5.06
CA ASP A 69 -0.91 -10.06 5.87
C ASP A 69 -1.90 -8.88 5.72
N SER A 70 -2.83 -8.94 4.76
CA SER A 70 -3.73 -7.82 4.46
C SER A 70 -4.65 -7.46 5.63
N LEU A 71 -5.12 -8.46 6.40
CA LEU A 71 -5.91 -8.21 7.60
C LEU A 71 -5.11 -7.46 8.67
N MET A 72 -3.82 -7.79 8.84
CA MET A 72 -2.91 -7.06 9.71
C MET A 72 -2.72 -5.63 9.22
N TRP A 73 -2.39 -5.44 7.94
CA TRP A 73 -2.18 -4.12 7.35
C TRP A 73 -3.37 -3.19 7.50
N ALA A 74 -4.59 -3.68 7.21
CA ALA A 74 -5.81 -2.91 7.42
C ALA A 74 -6.05 -2.58 8.90
N SER A 75 -5.69 -3.51 9.82
CA SER A 75 -5.88 -3.30 11.26
C SER A 75 -4.92 -2.28 11.88
N PHE A 76 -3.75 -2.05 11.26
CA PHE A 76 -2.81 -1.03 11.68
C PHE A 76 -3.25 0.39 11.31
N ASN A 77 -4.29 0.53 10.48
CA ASN A 77 -4.81 1.81 10.04
C ASN A 77 -6.30 2.03 10.37
N PRO A 78 -6.71 1.93 11.66
CA PRO A 78 -8.12 2.04 12.02
C PRO A 78 -8.71 3.39 11.60
N ARG A 79 -9.87 3.35 10.92
CA ARG A 79 -10.58 4.52 10.34
C ARG A 79 -9.86 5.21 9.17
N GLY A 80 -8.66 4.77 8.79
CA GLY A 80 -8.00 5.22 7.58
C GLY A 80 -8.50 4.48 6.33
N THR A 81 -7.98 4.87 5.17
CA THR A 81 -8.18 4.12 3.93
C THR A 81 -7.01 3.15 3.75
N THR A 82 -7.30 1.85 3.63
CA THR A 82 -6.31 0.87 3.17
C THR A 82 -6.86 0.16 1.94
N LEU A 83 -6.19 0.31 0.80
CA LEU A 83 -6.60 -0.27 -0.48
C LEU A 83 -5.53 -1.24 -0.98
N PHE A 84 -5.94 -2.46 -1.30
CA PHE A 84 -5.07 -3.52 -1.82
C PHE A 84 -5.25 -3.67 -3.34
N LEU A 85 -4.15 -3.78 -4.07
CA LEU A 85 -4.11 -3.96 -5.51
C LEU A 85 -3.47 -5.31 -5.85
N GLU A 86 -4.20 -6.19 -6.53
CA GLU A 86 -3.79 -7.58 -6.75
C GLU A 86 -3.96 -8.00 -8.21
N GLU A 87 -3.01 -8.76 -8.77
CA GLU A 87 -3.08 -9.20 -10.17
C GLU A 87 -4.11 -10.30 -10.43
N ASP A 88 -4.39 -11.17 -9.45
CA ASP A 88 -5.24 -12.36 -9.64
C ASP A 88 -6.68 -12.12 -9.15
N PRO A 89 -7.67 -11.97 -10.05
CA PRO A 89 -9.06 -11.73 -9.65
C PRO A 89 -9.67 -12.88 -8.84
N ARG A 90 -9.21 -14.12 -9.02
CA ARG A 90 -9.69 -15.26 -8.22
C ARG A 90 -9.13 -15.20 -6.81
N TRP A 91 -7.88 -14.75 -6.68
CA TRP A 91 -7.27 -14.53 -5.36
C TRP A 91 -7.98 -13.41 -4.60
N VAL A 92 -8.31 -12.30 -5.28
CA VAL A 92 -9.14 -11.23 -4.69
C VAL A 92 -10.46 -11.77 -4.14
N GLN A 93 -11.20 -12.54 -4.93
CA GLN A 93 -12.46 -13.15 -4.49
C GLN A 93 -12.27 -14.08 -3.29
N THR A 94 -11.18 -14.87 -3.29
CA THR A 94 -10.86 -15.81 -2.21
C THR A 94 -10.60 -15.07 -0.90
N VAL A 95 -9.73 -14.06 -0.91
CA VAL A 95 -9.38 -13.30 0.29
C VAL A 95 -10.56 -12.49 0.80
N LEU A 96 -11.34 -11.85 -0.08
CA LEU A 96 -12.51 -11.05 0.32
C LEU A 96 -13.66 -11.91 0.87
N LYS A 97 -13.75 -13.19 0.50
CA LYS A 97 -14.70 -14.12 1.11
C LYS A 97 -14.41 -14.32 2.61
N ASP A 98 -13.13 -14.46 2.96
CA ASP A 98 -12.69 -14.72 4.34
C ASP A 98 -12.56 -13.42 5.15
N ALA A 99 -12.25 -12.31 4.49
CA ALA A 99 -12.08 -10.99 5.09
C ALA A 99 -12.87 -9.90 4.32
N PRO A 100 -14.22 -9.92 4.40
CA PRO A 100 -15.09 -9.01 3.61
C PRO A 100 -14.97 -7.53 3.98
N GLY A 101 -14.24 -7.21 5.05
CA GLY A 101 -13.97 -5.82 5.44
C GLY A 101 -12.75 -5.20 4.74
N LEU A 102 -11.99 -5.95 3.95
CA LEU A 102 -10.87 -5.42 3.17
C LEU A 102 -11.37 -4.72 1.91
N SER A 103 -10.72 -3.63 1.53
CA SER A 103 -10.94 -2.97 0.23
C SER A 103 -9.84 -3.42 -0.73
N ALA A 104 -10.22 -4.15 -1.79
CA ALA A 104 -9.25 -4.68 -2.73
C ALA A 104 -9.76 -4.61 -4.18
N SER A 105 -8.84 -4.36 -5.10
CA SER A 105 -9.14 -4.21 -6.53
C SER A 105 -8.14 -4.97 -7.39
N THR A 106 -8.65 -5.59 -8.45
CA THR A 106 -7.81 -6.30 -9.41
C THR A 106 -7.07 -5.32 -10.32
N VAL A 107 -5.79 -5.57 -10.56
CA VAL A 107 -4.95 -4.78 -11.48
C VAL A 107 -4.45 -5.66 -12.62
N ASN A 108 -4.63 -5.19 -13.85
CA ASN A 108 -4.06 -5.84 -15.03
C ASN A 108 -2.67 -5.26 -15.33
N TYR A 109 -1.62 -6.00 -14.98
CA TYR A 109 -0.25 -5.62 -15.31
C TYR A 109 0.08 -5.99 -16.75
N ARG A 110 0.53 -4.99 -17.52
CA ARG A 110 0.87 -5.12 -18.96
C ARG A 110 2.32 -5.50 -19.23
N THR A 111 3.13 -5.60 -18.17
CA THR A 111 4.59 -5.79 -18.23
C THR A 111 4.96 -7.10 -17.57
N LYS A 112 5.94 -7.81 -18.14
CA LYS A 112 6.53 -9.03 -17.58
C LYS A 112 7.88 -8.75 -16.97
N LEU A 113 8.33 -9.60 -16.03
CA LEU A 113 9.65 -9.50 -15.43
C LEU A 113 10.77 -9.49 -16.49
N SER A 114 10.63 -10.29 -17.55
CA SER A 114 11.55 -10.33 -18.69
C SER A 114 11.65 -9.02 -19.47
N ASP A 115 10.69 -8.10 -19.33
CA ASP A 115 10.71 -6.79 -20.00
C ASP A 115 11.61 -5.76 -19.30
N ALA A 116 12.16 -6.08 -18.11
CA ALA A 116 12.78 -5.10 -17.20
C ALA A 116 13.83 -4.19 -17.87
N ASP A 117 14.77 -4.75 -18.63
CA ASP A 117 15.84 -3.97 -19.28
C ASP A 117 15.31 -3.12 -20.46
N ASN A 118 14.35 -3.66 -21.22
CA ASN A 118 13.70 -2.97 -22.33
C ASN A 118 12.85 -1.79 -21.82
N LEU A 119 12.18 -1.95 -20.68
CA LEU A 119 11.37 -0.90 -20.06
C LEU A 119 12.24 0.26 -19.56
N LEU A 120 13.43 0.00 -19.01
CA LEU A 120 14.37 1.06 -18.65
C LEU A 120 14.92 1.80 -19.89
N SER A 121 15.17 1.06 -20.98
CA SER A 121 15.57 1.67 -22.25
C SER A 121 14.46 2.56 -22.82
N HIS A 122 13.21 2.09 -22.78
CA HIS A 122 12.02 2.86 -23.18
C HIS A 122 11.85 4.13 -22.35
N TYR A 123 11.97 4.02 -21.01
CA TYR A 123 11.88 5.17 -20.09
C TYR A 123 12.83 6.31 -20.46
N ARG A 124 14.07 6.00 -20.88
CA ARG A 124 15.07 7.01 -21.23
C ARG A 124 14.74 7.80 -22.50
N THR A 125 13.89 7.26 -23.37
CA THR A 125 13.60 7.84 -24.68
C THR A 125 12.16 8.32 -24.84
N GLU A 126 11.22 7.83 -24.01
CA GLU A 126 9.80 8.18 -24.09
C GLU A 126 9.48 9.42 -23.23
N PRO A 127 9.11 10.56 -23.82
CA PRO A 127 8.83 11.79 -23.09
C PRO A 127 7.70 11.64 -22.06
N ASP A 128 6.67 10.85 -22.34
CA ASP A 128 5.55 10.66 -21.42
C ASP A 128 5.96 9.82 -20.18
N CYS A 129 7.14 9.19 -20.17
CA CYS A 129 7.73 8.56 -18.99
C CYS A 129 8.64 9.50 -18.18
N SER A 130 8.96 10.68 -18.72
CA SER A 130 9.92 11.60 -18.10
C SER A 130 9.42 12.10 -16.74
N PRO A 131 10.30 12.24 -15.74
CA PRO A 131 9.94 12.83 -14.44
C PRO A 131 9.35 14.24 -14.57
N THR A 132 9.66 14.99 -15.63
CA THR A 132 9.15 16.35 -15.87
C THR A 132 7.71 16.41 -16.37
N GLN A 133 7.22 15.32 -16.95
CA GLN A 133 5.88 15.20 -17.52
C GLN A 133 5.15 13.99 -16.95
N SER A 134 5.63 13.41 -15.84
CA SER A 134 5.15 12.11 -15.42
C SER A 134 3.72 12.17 -14.91
N PHE A 135 2.82 11.46 -15.59
CA PHE A 135 1.45 11.19 -15.16
C PHE A 135 1.15 9.70 -15.39
N ILE A 136 0.19 9.14 -14.66
CA ILE A 136 -0.13 7.71 -14.74
C ILE A 136 -1.48 7.49 -15.43
N ARG A 137 -2.54 8.16 -14.95
CA ARG A 137 -3.90 8.05 -15.47
C ARG A 137 -3.93 8.31 -16.98
N GLY A 138 -4.30 7.30 -17.77
CA GLY A 138 -4.40 7.42 -19.23
C GLY A 138 -3.06 7.47 -19.98
N ASN A 139 -1.91 7.34 -19.32
CA ASN A 139 -0.60 7.35 -19.97
C ASN A 139 -0.34 6.03 -20.72
N SER A 140 -0.81 5.95 -21.97
CA SER A 140 -0.66 4.76 -22.81
C SER A 140 0.72 4.65 -23.45
N LYS A 141 1.45 5.76 -23.63
CA LYS A 141 2.80 5.77 -24.23
C LYS A 141 3.87 5.29 -23.26
N CYS A 142 3.74 5.63 -21.98
CA CYS A 142 4.65 5.11 -20.99
C CYS A 142 4.29 3.68 -20.59
N ARG A 143 5.08 2.70 -21.03
CA ARG A 143 4.86 1.28 -20.73
C ARG A 143 4.93 0.93 -19.24
N LEU A 144 5.62 1.74 -18.45
CA LEU A 144 5.72 1.59 -16.98
C LEU A 144 4.50 2.15 -16.23
N ALA A 145 3.67 2.99 -16.87
CA ALA A 145 2.52 3.57 -16.21
C ALA A 145 1.40 2.52 -16.05
N LEU A 146 0.94 2.33 -14.81
CA LEU A 146 -0.29 1.60 -14.52
C LEU A 146 -1.50 2.48 -14.84
N ASN A 147 -1.78 2.65 -16.13
CA ASN A 147 -2.68 3.68 -16.65
C ASN A 147 -4.18 3.34 -16.64
N MET A 148 -4.57 2.18 -16.13
CA MET A 148 -5.95 1.69 -16.07
C MET A 148 -6.36 1.20 -14.66
N LEU A 149 -5.80 1.81 -13.61
CA LEU A 149 -6.29 1.63 -12.24
C LEU A 149 -7.65 2.31 -12.03
N GLN A 150 -8.32 1.97 -10.94
CA GLN A 150 -9.56 2.64 -10.52
C GLN A 150 -9.30 4.10 -10.14
N ASP A 151 -10.30 4.95 -10.31
CA ASP A 151 -10.19 6.40 -10.06
C ASP A 151 -9.75 6.73 -8.64
N GLU A 152 -10.21 5.96 -7.64
CA GLU A 152 -9.79 6.11 -6.25
C GLU A 152 -8.27 6.05 -6.08
N VAL A 153 -7.56 5.28 -6.90
CA VAL A 153 -6.10 5.17 -6.83
C VAL A 153 -5.42 6.46 -7.28
N TYR A 154 -5.97 7.13 -8.29
CA TYR A 154 -5.40 8.36 -8.85
C TYR A 154 -5.81 9.62 -8.10
N ASP A 155 -7.02 9.64 -7.56
CA ASP A 155 -7.61 10.83 -6.94
C ASP A 155 -7.20 11.01 -5.47
N LYS A 156 -6.55 10.00 -4.89
CA LYS A 156 -6.01 10.04 -3.52
C LYS A 156 -4.52 10.36 -3.50
N GLU A 157 -4.14 11.19 -2.54
CA GLU A 157 -2.75 11.31 -2.11
C GLU A 157 -2.45 10.24 -1.08
N TRP A 158 -1.58 9.30 -1.45
CA TRP A 158 -1.17 8.20 -0.58
C TRP A 158 -0.07 8.66 0.38
N ASP A 159 -0.29 8.49 1.67
CA ASP A 159 0.70 8.79 2.72
C ASP A 159 1.71 7.66 2.83
N ILE A 160 1.25 6.43 2.64
CA ILE A 160 2.07 5.22 2.63
C ILE A 160 1.72 4.38 1.40
N ILE A 161 2.75 3.85 0.73
CA ILE A 161 2.64 2.88 -0.35
C ILE A 161 3.51 1.67 -0.03
N MET A 162 2.93 0.48 0.10
CA MET A 162 3.66 -0.79 0.21
C MET A 162 3.67 -1.49 -1.15
N ILE A 163 4.85 -1.84 -1.64
CA ILE A 163 5.05 -2.56 -2.90
C ILE A 163 5.53 -3.97 -2.56
N ASP A 164 4.57 -4.88 -2.41
CA ASP A 164 4.81 -6.31 -2.14
C ASP A 164 4.22 -7.23 -3.23
N ALA A 165 3.82 -6.65 -4.36
CA ALA A 165 3.33 -7.36 -5.54
C ALA A 165 3.53 -6.47 -6.78
N PRO A 166 3.39 -7.02 -7.99
CA PRO A 166 3.05 -8.40 -8.33
C PRO A 166 4.16 -9.42 -8.01
N ARG A 167 3.82 -10.71 -8.17
CA ARG A 167 4.63 -11.90 -7.84
C ARG A 167 6.10 -11.87 -8.28
N GLY A 168 6.38 -11.52 -9.54
CA GLY A 168 7.74 -11.34 -10.06
C GLY A 168 8.73 -12.52 -9.90
N TYR A 169 8.27 -13.77 -9.76
CA TYR A 169 9.15 -14.93 -9.48
C TYR A 169 9.57 -15.75 -10.72
N PHE A 170 9.06 -15.44 -11.92
CA PHE A 170 9.47 -16.07 -13.18
C PHE A 170 9.40 -15.07 -14.35
N PRO A 171 10.12 -15.30 -15.47
CA PRO A 171 10.26 -14.31 -16.54
C PRO A 171 8.93 -13.79 -17.11
N ASP A 172 7.94 -14.68 -17.29
CA ASP A 172 6.62 -14.32 -17.84
C ASP A 172 5.63 -13.76 -16.80
N ALA A 173 5.98 -13.76 -15.52
CA ALA A 173 5.15 -13.17 -14.48
C ALA A 173 5.17 -11.65 -14.57
N PRO A 174 4.11 -10.96 -14.14
CA PRO A 174 4.21 -9.54 -13.88
C PRO A 174 5.26 -9.25 -12.79
N GLY A 175 6.13 -8.28 -13.05
CA GLY A 175 7.15 -7.81 -12.10
C GLY A 175 6.81 -6.46 -11.48
N ARG A 176 7.52 -6.08 -10.41
CA ARG A 176 7.25 -4.86 -9.62
C ARG A 176 7.61 -3.55 -10.31
N MET A 177 8.17 -3.59 -11.53
CA MET A 177 8.61 -2.42 -12.31
C MET A 177 7.56 -1.31 -12.42
N SER A 178 6.36 -1.66 -12.88
CA SER A 178 5.28 -0.69 -13.10
C SER A 178 4.70 -0.16 -11.79
N ALA A 179 4.70 -0.97 -10.72
CA ALA A 179 4.28 -0.54 -9.38
C ALA A 179 5.29 0.45 -8.78
N ILE A 180 6.60 0.16 -8.88
CA ILE A 180 7.69 1.04 -8.43
C ILE A 180 7.64 2.39 -9.16
N TYR A 181 7.55 2.38 -10.48
CA TYR A 181 7.43 3.61 -11.26
C TYR A 181 6.17 4.40 -10.87
N SER A 182 5.02 3.74 -10.77
CA SER A 182 3.75 4.39 -10.42
C SER A 182 3.79 5.00 -9.02
N ALA A 183 4.36 4.32 -8.03
CA ALA A 183 4.53 4.85 -6.68
C ALA A 183 5.43 6.09 -6.67
N ALA A 184 6.54 6.08 -7.43
CA ALA A 184 7.43 7.22 -7.56
C ALA A 184 6.71 8.45 -8.16
N VAL A 185 5.92 8.25 -9.22
CA VAL A 185 5.15 9.32 -9.86
C VAL A 185 4.05 9.85 -8.93
N MET A 186 3.31 8.97 -8.23
CA MET A 186 2.29 9.38 -7.25
C MET A 186 2.91 10.22 -6.13
N ALA A 187 4.02 9.76 -5.54
CA ALA A 187 4.70 10.45 -4.45
C ALA A 187 5.20 11.85 -4.87
N ARG A 188 5.81 11.95 -6.06
CA ARG A 188 6.32 13.22 -6.58
C ARG A 188 5.21 14.20 -6.98
N ASN A 189 4.08 13.68 -7.46
CA ASN A 189 2.96 14.50 -7.93
C ASN A 189 2.03 14.96 -6.80
N ARG A 190 2.20 14.45 -5.59
CA ARG A 190 1.54 14.91 -4.36
C ARG A 190 1.61 16.44 -4.29
N LYS A 191 0.48 17.06 -3.94
CA LYS A 191 0.25 18.49 -3.78
C LYS A 191 0.33 18.92 -2.32
N SER A 192 -0.16 18.09 -1.40
CA SER A 192 -0.06 18.36 0.03
C SER A 192 1.39 18.31 0.52
N PRO A 193 1.75 19.12 1.54
CA PRO A 193 3.08 19.04 2.15
C PRO A 193 3.31 17.68 2.82
N GLY A 194 4.57 17.41 3.15
CA GLY A 194 5.00 16.14 3.74
C GLY A 194 5.67 15.23 2.72
N VAL A 195 5.86 13.98 3.09
CA VAL A 195 6.45 12.94 2.23
C VAL A 195 5.45 11.81 2.04
N THR A 196 5.59 11.07 0.95
CA THR A 196 5.00 9.73 0.84
C THR A 196 6.03 8.71 1.30
N HIS A 197 5.67 7.88 2.27
CA HIS A 197 6.50 6.75 2.67
C HIS A 197 6.28 5.59 1.68
N VAL A 198 7.34 5.17 0.99
CA VAL A 198 7.27 4.03 0.06
C VAL A 198 8.09 2.87 0.61
N TYR A 199 7.47 1.71 0.71
CA TYR A 199 8.12 0.47 1.11
C TYR A 199 8.20 -0.45 -0.10
N LEU A 200 9.39 -0.98 -0.37
CA LEU A 200 9.61 -1.96 -1.43
C LEU A 200 10.19 -3.22 -0.81
N HIS A 201 9.50 -4.34 -0.99
CA HIS A 201 9.96 -5.65 -0.53
C HIS A 201 10.74 -6.39 -1.63
N ASP A 202 11.34 -7.54 -1.31
CA ASP A 202 12.15 -8.39 -2.21
C ASP A 202 13.31 -7.65 -2.92
N VAL A 203 13.93 -6.66 -2.26
CA VAL A 203 15.07 -5.87 -2.82
C VAL A 203 16.38 -6.66 -2.94
N ASP A 204 16.40 -7.91 -2.47
CA ASP A 204 17.46 -8.88 -2.77
C ASP A 204 17.42 -9.34 -4.23
N ARG A 205 16.29 -9.17 -4.91
CA ARG A 205 16.15 -9.43 -6.35
C ARG A 205 16.71 -8.27 -7.18
N LYS A 206 17.37 -8.62 -8.29
CA LYS A 206 18.09 -7.66 -9.15
C LYS A 206 17.17 -6.57 -9.73
N VAL A 207 15.97 -6.95 -10.19
CA VAL A 207 15.06 -6.03 -10.89
C VAL A 207 14.50 -5.00 -9.91
N GLU A 208 14.00 -5.45 -8.76
CA GLU A 208 13.47 -4.62 -7.68
C GLU A 208 14.51 -3.61 -7.22
N LYS A 209 15.74 -4.07 -6.93
CA LYS A 209 16.84 -3.19 -6.54
C LYS A 209 17.16 -2.14 -7.61
N MET A 210 17.30 -2.55 -8.86
CA MET A 210 17.62 -1.65 -9.98
C MET A 210 16.53 -0.58 -10.17
N TYR A 211 15.25 -0.98 -10.11
CA TYR A 211 14.12 -0.07 -10.25
C TYR A 211 13.97 0.87 -9.05
N ALA A 212 14.25 0.39 -7.83
CA ALA A 212 14.28 1.23 -6.63
C ALA A 212 15.34 2.33 -6.75
N GLU A 213 16.55 1.97 -7.16
CA GLU A 213 17.65 2.91 -7.33
C GLU A 213 17.38 3.92 -8.46
N THR A 214 16.60 3.51 -9.48
CA THR A 214 16.25 4.36 -10.64
C THR A 214 15.10 5.33 -10.37
N PHE A 215 14.07 4.92 -9.64
CA PHE A 215 12.82 5.71 -9.51
C PHE A 215 12.55 6.21 -8.08
N LEU A 216 12.96 5.47 -7.05
CA LEU A 216 12.74 5.85 -5.64
C LEU A 216 13.94 6.60 -5.06
N CYS A 217 15.14 6.35 -5.61
CA CYS A 217 16.42 7.02 -5.33
C CYS A 217 17.03 6.71 -3.97
N LYS A 218 18.33 6.38 -3.96
CA LYS A 218 19.09 6.16 -2.72
C LYS A 218 19.05 7.34 -1.76
N LYS A 219 18.98 8.58 -2.28
CA LYS A 219 18.89 9.79 -1.46
C LYS A 219 17.61 9.86 -0.60
N HIS A 220 16.56 9.14 -0.97
CA HIS A 220 15.31 9.05 -0.22
C HIS A 220 15.23 7.78 0.64
N LEU A 221 16.21 6.85 0.56
CA LEU A 221 16.23 5.63 1.36
C LEU A 221 16.58 5.97 2.80
N VAL A 222 15.64 5.78 3.73
CA VAL A 222 15.83 6.10 5.15
C VAL A 222 16.12 4.86 6.00
N LYS A 223 15.64 3.68 5.59
CA LYS A 223 15.89 2.42 6.32
C LYS A 223 15.86 1.21 5.40
N ALA A 224 16.70 0.22 5.71
CA ALA A 224 16.71 -1.09 5.06
C ALA A 224 16.74 -2.17 6.14
N VAL A 225 15.82 -3.13 6.09
CA VAL A 225 15.72 -4.25 7.03
C VAL A 225 15.38 -5.51 6.25
N GLY A 226 16.24 -6.54 6.34
CA GLY A 226 16.04 -7.77 5.57
C GLY A 226 15.93 -7.48 4.07
N ARG A 227 14.78 -7.83 3.48
CA ARG A 227 14.43 -7.61 2.08
C ARG A 227 13.55 -6.38 1.85
N LEU A 228 13.25 -5.62 2.90
CA LEU A 228 12.39 -4.44 2.85
C LEU A 228 13.23 -3.16 2.89
N TRP A 229 13.01 -2.27 1.92
CA TRP A 229 13.55 -0.92 1.90
C TRP A 229 12.44 0.10 2.11
N HIS A 230 12.72 1.13 2.92
CA HIS A 230 11.82 2.23 3.25
C HIS A 230 12.38 3.55 2.73
N PHE A 231 11.57 4.24 1.94
CA PHE A 231 11.87 5.53 1.34
C PHE A 231 10.93 6.62 1.85
N GLU A 232 11.44 7.84 1.95
CA GLU A 232 10.66 9.07 2.17
C GLU A 232 10.79 9.98 0.96
N ILE A 233 9.74 10.02 0.13
CA ILE A 233 9.77 10.73 -1.14
C ILE A 233 8.94 12.02 -1.00
N PRO A 234 9.57 13.21 -1.10
CA PRO A 234 8.85 14.48 -1.07
C PRO A 234 8.16 14.76 -2.42
N PRO A 235 7.11 15.60 -2.42
CA PRO A 235 6.63 16.27 -3.62
C PRO A 235 7.78 16.91 -4.41
N ALA A 236 7.70 16.88 -5.74
CA ALA A 236 8.69 17.56 -6.57
C ALA A 236 8.55 19.09 -6.40
N THR A 237 9.57 19.73 -5.81
CA THR A 237 9.62 21.20 -5.66
C THR A 237 9.97 21.91 -6.97
N ASN A 238 10.72 21.24 -7.85
CA ASN A 238 10.95 21.60 -9.25
C ASN A 238 11.00 20.31 -10.07
N MET A 239 10.41 20.33 -11.27
CA MET A 239 10.45 19.21 -12.22
C MET A 239 11.89 19.02 -12.73
N ASN A 240 12.73 18.30 -11.98
CA ASN A 240 14.07 17.91 -12.41
C ASN A 240 13.99 16.97 -13.63
N SER A 241 15.05 16.97 -14.46
CA SER A 241 15.18 16.10 -15.63
C SER A 241 15.26 14.61 -15.30
N GLU A 242 15.54 14.25 -14.05
CA GLU A 242 15.70 12.86 -13.59
C GLU A 242 14.93 12.62 -12.27
N PHE A 243 14.49 11.38 -12.04
CA PHE A 243 13.88 10.97 -10.77
C PHE A 243 14.91 11.07 -9.64
N CYS A 244 16.08 10.48 -9.91
CA CYS A 244 17.26 10.48 -9.07
C CYS A 244 18.29 11.37 -9.73
#